data_AF-A0A7V9V622-F1
#
_entry.id   AF-A0A7V9V622-F1
#
_cell.length_a   1.000
_cell.length_b   1.000
_cell.length_c   1.000
_cell.angle_alpha   90.00
_cell.angle_beta   90.00
_cell.angle_gamma   90.00
#
_symmetry.space_group_name_H-M   'P 1'
#
loop_
_entity.id
_entity.type
_entity.pdbx_description
1 polymer ?
#
loop_
_entity_poly.entity_id
_entity_poly.type
_entity_poly.pdbx_seq_one_letter_code
_entity_poly.pdbx_strand_id
1 'polypeptide(L)'
;LASPSNLDLTVEINRGRDSGVSPGMPVVTGAGLVGRVMDVSRTRATVLLVSNPTSSVGVRLAATGEVGVASGRGARSPLQVDNVDPAAKVTPDEPVVTSGLQQSIYPPGIPVGRVRTAKVPPEAVQQEVTVEPIVDLRRLTFVKVLQWSARP
;
A
#
# COMPACT_ATOMS: atom_id res chain seq x y z
N LEU A 1 11.98 -20.71 -22.79
CA LEU A 1 10.80 -21.14 -22.01
C LEU A 1 10.84 -20.40 -20.67
N ALA A 2 10.17 -19.25 -20.57
CA ALA A 2 9.98 -18.56 -19.29
C ALA A 2 8.53 -18.80 -18.89
N SER A 3 8.32 -19.49 -17.77
CA SER A 3 6.99 -19.76 -17.22
C SER A 3 6.29 -18.43 -16.90
N PRO A 4 5.02 -18.23 -17.25
CA PRO A 4 4.26 -17.07 -16.79
C PRO A 4 3.98 -17.26 -15.29
N SER A 5 4.71 -16.54 -14.44
CA SER A 5 4.48 -16.53 -12.99
C SER A 5 3.14 -15.84 -12.69
N ASN A 6 2.20 -16.60 -12.14
CA ASN A 6 0.88 -16.16 -11.67
C ASN A 6 0.97 -15.34 -10.35
N LEU A 7 2.00 -14.48 -10.22
CA LEU A 7 2.34 -13.71 -9.00
C LEU A 7 2.44 -12.20 -9.22
N ASP A 8 2.34 -11.71 -10.45
CA ASP A 8 2.47 -10.28 -10.75
C ASP A 8 1.14 -9.56 -10.53
N LEU A 9 0.80 -9.31 -9.26
CA LEU A 9 -0.30 -8.42 -8.88
C LEU A 9 0.06 -6.98 -9.25
N THR A 10 -0.14 -6.69 -10.53
CA THR A 10 0.16 -5.44 -11.20
C THR A 10 -1.01 -5.04 -12.09
N VAL A 11 -1.05 -3.77 -12.46
CA VAL A 11 -2.02 -3.23 -13.42
C VAL A 11 -1.31 -2.26 -14.36
N GLU A 12 -1.62 -2.32 -15.65
CA GLU A 12 -1.11 -1.36 -16.62
C GLU A 12 -2.02 -0.14 -16.72
N ILE A 13 -1.42 1.05 -16.79
CA ILE A 13 -2.10 2.31 -17.04
C ILE A 13 -1.68 2.90 -18.38
N ASN A 14 -2.60 3.60 -19.05
CA ASN A 14 -2.41 4.19 -20.37
C ASN A 14 -1.70 5.56 -20.34
N ARG A 15 -0.83 5.78 -19.35
CA ARG A 15 -0.01 6.98 -19.18
C ARG A 15 1.41 6.58 -18.83
N GLY A 16 2.39 7.18 -19.50
CA GLY A 16 3.81 6.87 -19.36
C GLY A 16 4.67 8.13 -19.19
N ARG A 17 5.95 8.04 -19.55
CA ARG A 17 6.93 9.14 -19.43
C ARG A 17 6.46 10.42 -20.12
N ASP A 18 5.80 10.32 -21.28
CA ASP A 18 5.31 11.48 -22.03
C ASP A 18 4.19 12.23 -21.28
N SER A 19 3.62 11.61 -20.23
CA SER A 19 2.65 12.22 -19.30
C SER A 19 3.24 12.54 -17.93
N GLY A 20 4.58 12.54 -17.79
CA GLY A 20 5.27 12.87 -16.54
C GLY A 20 5.26 11.76 -15.49
N VAL A 21 4.90 10.52 -15.86
CA VAL A 21 4.92 9.36 -14.97
C VAL A 21 6.36 8.85 -14.83
N SER A 22 6.77 8.50 -13.60
CA SER A 22 8.09 7.91 -13.30
C SER A 22 7.98 6.77 -12.28
N PRO A 23 8.92 5.81 -12.28
CA PRO A 23 8.98 4.78 -11.24
C PRO A 23 8.96 5.36 -9.83
N GLY A 24 8.29 4.65 -8.92
CA GLY A 24 8.12 5.05 -7.52
C GLY A 24 6.95 5.99 -7.26
N MET A 25 6.36 6.62 -8.28
CA MET A 25 5.22 7.53 -8.07
C MET A 25 4.00 6.78 -7.47
N PRO A 26 3.35 7.33 -6.42
CA PRO A 26 2.13 6.77 -5.86
C PRO A 26 0.98 6.75 -6.87
N VAL A 27 0.18 5.69 -6.80
CA VAL A 27 -1.05 5.55 -7.58
C VAL A 27 -2.23 5.41 -6.63
N VAL A 28 -3.27 6.21 -6.85
CA VAL A 28 -4.44 6.31 -5.97
C VAL A 28 -5.74 6.30 -6.77
N THR A 29 -6.84 5.98 -6.10
CA THR A 29 -8.20 6.32 -6.56
C THR A 29 -8.73 7.52 -5.77
N GLY A 30 -10.00 7.87 -5.95
CA GLY A 30 -10.68 8.81 -5.06
C GLY A 30 -10.87 8.28 -3.62
N ALA A 31 -10.78 6.97 -3.41
CA ALA A 31 -10.97 6.35 -2.10
C ALA A 31 -9.66 6.11 -1.33
N GLY A 32 -8.57 5.79 -2.03
CA GLY A 32 -7.32 5.45 -1.35
C GLY A 32 -6.21 4.93 -2.25
N LEU A 33 -5.19 4.37 -1.62
CA LEU A 33 -3.98 3.87 -2.24
C LEU A 33 -4.24 2.62 -3.08
N VAL A 34 -3.72 2.63 -4.32
CA VAL A 34 -3.71 1.47 -5.22
C VAL A 34 -2.36 0.78 -5.16
N GLY A 35 -1.28 1.56 -5.14
CA GLY A 35 0.08 1.04 -5.20
C GLY A 35 1.07 2.10 -5.67
N ARG A 36 2.12 1.67 -6.38
CA ARG A 36 3.14 2.55 -6.94
C ARG A 36 3.50 2.15 -8.36
N VAL A 37 3.94 3.12 -9.14
CA VAL A 37 4.51 2.86 -10.46
C VAL A 37 5.80 2.05 -10.30
N MET A 38 5.86 0.90 -10.97
CA MET A 38 7.01 -0.01 -10.97
C MET A 38 7.88 0.24 -12.20
N ASP A 39 7.27 0.20 -13.38
CA ASP A 39 7.94 0.36 -14.67
C ASP A 39 7.19 1.36 -15.54
N VAL A 40 7.91 2.04 -16.43
CA VAL A 40 7.35 3.08 -17.29
C VAL A 40 7.90 2.95 -18.70
N SER A 41 7.02 2.98 -19.71
CA SER A 41 7.35 3.14 -21.13
C SER A 41 7.05 4.57 -21.59
N ARG A 42 7.12 4.86 -22.89
CA ARG A 42 6.78 6.21 -23.40
C ARG A 42 5.34 6.61 -23.07
N THR A 43 4.39 5.71 -23.32
CA THR A 43 2.95 6.02 -23.25
C THR A 43 2.17 5.18 -22.24
N ARG A 44 2.80 4.18 -21.62
CA ARG A 44 2.17 3.29 -20.62
C ARG A 44 3.06 3.14 -19.39
N ALA A 45 2.48 2.67 -18.29
CA ALA A 45 3.22 2.32 -17.08
C ALA A 45 2.59 1.12 -16.38
N THR A 46 3.40 0.36 -15.66
CA THR A 46 2.97 -0.77 -14.84
C THR A 46 2.96 -0.34 -13.38
N VAL A 47 1.85 -0.60 -12.69
CA VAL A 47 1.63 -0.28 -11.28
C VAL A 47 1.72 -1.56 -10.46
N LEU A 48 2.60 -1.60 -9.48
CA LEU A 48 2.65 -2.63 -8.44
C LEU A 48 1.55 -2.36 -7.42
N LEU A 49 0.59 -3.28 -7.28
CA LEU A 49 -0.53 -3.14 -6.36
C LEU A 49 -0.10 -3.32 -4.90
N VAL A 50 -0.77 -2.63 -3.96
CA VAL A 50 -0.49 -2.80 -2.51
C VAL A 50 -0.73 -4.22 -2.01
N SER A 51 -1.58 -5.00 -2.68
CA SER A 51 -1.83 -6.41 -2.36
C SER A 51 -0.72 -7.35 -2.83
N ASN A 52 0.21 -6.88 -3.67
CA ASN A 52 1.33 -7.69 -4.15
C ASN A 52 2.24 -8.09 -2.97
N PRO A 53 2.64 -9.37 -2.83
CA PRO A 53 3.57 -9.82 -1.79
C PRO A 53 4.91 -9.08 -1.74
N THR A 54 5.34 -8.47 -2.83
CA THR A 54 6.57 -7.67 -2.92
C THR A 54 6.33 -6.18 -2.65
N SER A 55 5.07 -5.76 -2.42
CA SER A 55 4.72 -4.40 -2.06
C SER A 55 4.79 -4.20 -0.55
N SER A 56 5.45 -3.11 -0.16
CA SER A 56 5.46 -2.60 1.21
C SER A 56 5.09 -1.11 1.23
N VAL A 57 4.37 -0.71 2.28
CA VAL A 57 3.87 0.66 2.48
C VAL A 57 4.09 1.02 3.94
N GLY A 58 4.82 2.11 4.21
CA GLY A 58 4.85 2.70 5.55
C GLY A 58 3.48 3.25 5.90
N VAL A 59 2.88 2.74 6.97
CA VAL A 59 1.52 3.10 7.40
C VAL A 59 1.49 3.63 8.81
N ARG A 60 0.47 4.43 9.10
CA ARG A 60 0.13 4.91 10.42
C ARG A 60 -1.31 4.54 10.74
N LEU A 61 -1.52 3.96 11.90
CA LEU A 61 -2.84 3.69 12.47
C LEU A 61 -3.39 5.01 13.02
N ALA A 62 -4.57 5.41 12.54
CA ALA A 62 -5.01 6.79 12.66
C ALA A 62 -5.42 7.20 14.09
N ALA A 63 -5.93 6.26 14.89
CA ALA A 63 -6.42 6.54 16.24
C ALA A 63 -5.31 6.39 17.28
N THR A 64 -4.53 5.31 17.18
CA THR A 64 -3.41 5.02 18.07
C THR A 64 -2.16 5.84 17.77
N GLY A 65 -1.96 6.22 16.50
CA GLY A 65 -0.75 6.90 16.04
C GLY A 65 0.42 5.97 15.74
N GLU A 66 0.27 4.66 15.98
CA GLU A 66 1.29 3.65 15.73
C GLU A 66 1.73 3.65 14.27
N VAL A 67 3.03 3.46 14.04
CA VAL A 67 3.61 3.41 12.71
C VAL A 67 4.14 2.01 12.45
N GLY A 68 3.74 1.43 11.33
CA GLY A 68 4.13 0.09 10.93
C GLY A 68 4.41 -0.01 9.44
N VAL A 69 4.67 -1.23 8.99
CA VAL A 69 4.86 -1.54 7.57
C VAL A 69 3.76 -2.48 7.10
N ALA A 70 2.89 -1.99 6.22
CA ALA A 70 1.88 -2.81 5.57
C ALA A 70 2.49 -3.54 4.36
N SER A 71 2.39 -4.87 4.36
CA SER A 71 2.87 -5.75 3.29
C SER A 71 1.69 -6.49 2.64
N GLY A 72 1.74 -6.60 1.32
CA GLY A 72 0.73 -7.37 0.58
C GLY A 72 0.83 -8.87 0.87
N ARG A 73 -0.31 -9.57 0.83
CA ARG A 73 -0.39 -11.03 1.03
C ARG A 73 -1.17 -11.74 -0.09
N GLY A 74 -1.38 -11.06 -1.22
CA GLY A 74 -2.16 -11.54 -2.36
C GLY A 74 -3.50 -10.80 -2.54
N ALA A 75 -4.13 -10.95 -3.70
CA ALA A 75 -5.30 -10.16 -4.11
C ALA A 75 -6.59 -10.43 -3.32
N ARG A 76 -6.63 -11.49 -2.51
CA ARG A 76 -7.78 -11.88 -1.68
C ARG A 76 -7.44 -11.94 -0.20
N SER A 77 -6.26 -11.44 0.17
CA SER A 77 -5.75 -11.44 1.52
C SER A 77 -5.72 -10.01 2.03
N PRO A 78 -6.02 -9.77 3.32
CA PRO A 78 -5.75 -8.47 3.92
C PRO A 78 -4.24 -8.19 3.88
N LEU A 79 -3.88 -6.92 3.96
CA LEU A 79 -2.50 -6.52 4.19
C LEU A 79 -2.11 -6.96 5.61
N GLN A 80 -0.84 -7.32 5.78
CA GLN A 80 -0.27 -7.53 7.11
C GLN A 80 0.50 -6.29 7.52
N VAL A 81 0.29 -5.80 8.73
CA VAL A 81 1.04 -4.69 9.30
C VAL A 81 1.95 -5.23 10.40
N ASP A 82 3.25 -5.07 10.19
CA ASP A 82 4.29 -5.43 11.15
C ASP A 82 4.82 -4.15 11.85
N ASN A 83 5.62 -4.33 12.92
CA ASN A 83 6.19 -3.28 13.77
C ASN A 83 5.16 -2.45 14.56
N VAL A 84 4.07 -3.08 15.00
CA VAL A 84 3.10 -2.44 15.90
C VAL A 84 3.39 -2.88 17.34
N ASP A 85 3.48 -1.92 18.26
CA ASP A 85 3.75 -2.18 19.69
C ASP A 85 2.69 -3.13 20.27
N PRO A 86 3.06 -4.25 20.91
CA PRO A 86 2.12 -5.14 21.60
C PRO A 86 1.24 -4.45 22.66
N ALA A 87 1.69 -3.34 23.24
CA ALA A 87 0.94 -2.55 24.20
C ALA A 87 -0.09 -1.60 23.55
N ALA A 88 -0.02 -1.38 22.24
CA ALA A 88 -0.93 -0.51 21.52
C ALA A 88 -2.35 -1.09 21.52
N LYS A 89 -3.33 -0.24 21.87
CA LYS A 89 -4.75 -0.61 21.89
C LYS A 89 -5.37 -0.48 20.50
N VAL A 90 -4.87 -1.24 19.55
CA VAL A 90 -5.40 -1.28 18.18
C VAL A 90 -6.77 -1.96 18.18
N THR A 91 -7.74 -1.33 17.53
CA THR A 91 -9.12 -1.84 17.47
C THR A 91 -9.55 -2.16 16.04
N PRO A 92 -10.44 -3.14 15.83
CA PRO A 92 -11.07 -3.34 14.52
C PRO A 92 -11.72 -2.05 14.01
N ASP A 93 -11.75 -1.90 12.69
CA ASP A 93 -12.22 -0.72 11.95
C ASP A 93 -11.39 0.57 12.10
N GLU A 94 -10.30 0.54 12.88
CA GLU A 94 -9.37 1.67 12.97
C GLU A 94 -8.82 2.04 11.58
N PRO A 95 -8.91 3.32 11.16
CA PRO A 95 -8.40 3.74 9.86
C PRO A 95 -6.88 3.62 9.77
N VAL A 96 -6.38 3.19 8.61
CA VAL A 96 -4.95 3.09 8.33
C VAL A 96 -4.61 3.94 7.13
N VAL A 97 -3.61 4.81 7.28
CA VAL A 97 -3.16 5.76 6.25
C VAL A 97 -1.67 5.60 5.99
N THR A 98 -1.16 6.12 4.88
CA THR A 98 0.29 6.21 4.67
C THR A 98 0.95 7.08 5.74
N SER A 99 2.07 6.64 6.30
CA SER A 99 2.74 7.34 7.40
C SER A 99 3.41 8.64 6.96
N GLY A 100 4.01 8.63 5.76
CA GLY A 100 4.81 9.74 5.26
C GLY A 100 6.05 10.02 6.11
N LEU A 101 6.65 8.98 6.72
CA LEU A 101 7.97 9.08 7.34
C LEU A 101 9.00 9.68 6.36
N GLN A 102 10.10 10.22 6.89
CA GLN A 102 11.18 10.75 6.05
C GLN A 102 11.61 9.69 5.02
N GLN A 103 11.86 10.12 3.77
CA GLN A 103 12.20 9.26 2.63
C GLN A 103 11.10 8.27 2.19
N SER A 104 9.87 8.37 2.73
CA SER A 104 8.72 7.60 2.25
C SER A 104 8.41 7.95 0.79
N ILE A 105 8.24 6.91 -0.03
CA ILE A 105 7.77 7.03 -1.42
C ILE A 105 6.32 7.55 -1.50
N TYR A 106 5.55 7.39 -0.42
CA TYR A 106 4.16 7.83 -0.35
C TYR A 106 4.04 9.13 0.46
N PRO A 107 3.26 10.13 -0.02
CA PRO A 107 2.80 11.26 0.79
C PRO A 107 2.12 10.76 2.07
N PRO A 108 2.19 11.50 3.19
CA PRO A 108 1.43 11.18 4.39
C PRO A 108 -0.08 11.28 4.16
N GLY A 109 -0.85 10.44 4.85
CA GLY A 109 -2.30 10.60 4.99
C GLY A 109 -3.17 10.04 3.85
N ILE A 110 -2.60 9.31 2.89
CA ILE A 110 -3.39 8.60 1.87
C ILE A 110 -4.09 7.41 2.54
N PRO A 111 -5.42 7.27 2.44
CA PRO A 111 -6.12 6.11 2.98
C PRO A 111 -5.61 4.80 2.37
N VAL A 112 -5.28 3.83 3.21
CA VAL A 112 -4.85 2.49 2.79
C VAL A 112 -5.96 1.48 3.05
N GLY A 113 -6.55 1.51 4.24
CA GLY A 113 -7.52 0.50 4.65
C GLY A 113 -8.03 0.69 6.06
N ARG A 114 -8.62 -0.37 6.61
CA ARG A 114 -9.06 -0.43 8.01
C ARG A 114 -8.55 -1.70 8.67
N VAL A 115 -8.22 -1.61 9.96
CA VAL A 115 -7.84 -2.79 10.74
C VAL A 115 -8.98 -3.80 10.71
N ARG A 116 -8.68 -5.01 10.25
CA ARG A 116 -9.60 -6.15 10.26
C ARG A 116 -9.43 -6.96 11.53
N THR A 117 -8.18 -7.24 11.92
CA THR A 117 -7.86 -7.93 13.18
C THR A 117 -6.59 -7.35 13.78
N ALA A 118 -6.51 -7.33 15.10
CA ALA A 118 -5.29 -7.05 15.83
C ALA A 118 -5.17 -8.09 16.95
N LYS A 119 -4.09 -8.88 16.93
CA LYS A 119 -3.86 -9.96 17.90
C LYS A 119 -2.47 -9.81 18.48
N VAL A 120 -2.34 -10.07 19.77
CA VAL A 120 -1.03 -10.18 20.43
C VAL A 120 -0.86 -11.66 20.77
N PRO A 121 -0.11 -12.44 19.96
CA PRO A 121 0.18 -13.82 20.30
C PRO A 121 0.94 -13.89 21.64
N PRO A 122 0.80 -14.99 22.41
CA PRO A 122 1.62 -15.21 23.61
C PRO A 122 3.11 -15.11 23.25
N GLU A 123 3.87 -14.37 24.07
CA GLU A 123 5.33 -14.17 23.89
C GLU A 123 5.74 -13.40 22.61
N ALA A 124 4.80 -12.78 21.90
CA ALA A 124 5.11 -12.01 20.70
C ALA A 124 5.80 -10.68 21.02
N VAL A 125 6.84 -10.37 20.24
CA VAL A 125 7.57 -9.09 20.30
C VAL A 125 6.83 -7.97 19.56
N GLN A 126 5.85 -8.31 18.72
CA GLN A 126 5.02 -7.37 17.97
C GLN A 126 3.58 -7.87 17.85
N GLN A 127 2.64 -6.95 17.66
CA GLN A 127 1.24 -7.28 17.39
C GLN A 127 1.05 -7.77 15.95
N GLU A 128 0.26 -8.82 15.74
CA GLU A 128 -0.21 -9.23 14.43
C GLU A 128 -1.45 -8.42 14.03
N VAL A 129 -1.25 -7.41 13.18
CA VAL A 129 -2.33 -6.57 12.67
C VAL A 129 -2.60 -6.90 11.20
N THR A 130 -3.87 -7.10 10.85
CA THR A 130 -4.30 -7.23 9.46
C THR A 130 -5.18 -6.06 9.07
N VAL A 131 -5.05 -5.60 7.83
CA VAL A 131 -5.74 -4.42 7.29
C VAL A 131 -6.45 -4.78 6.00
N GLU A 132 -7.75 -4.56 5.96
CA GLU A 132 -8.52 -4.68 4.72
C GLU A 132 -8.32 -3.41 3.87
N PRO A 133 -7.84 -3.53 2.61
CA PRO A 133 -7.70 -2.37 1.74
C PRO A 133 -9.03 -1.65 1.51
N ILE A 134 -9.02 -0.32 1.51
CA ILE A 134 -10.22 0.48 1.24
C ILE A 134 -10.62 0.47 -0.25
N VAL A 135 -9.65 0.22 -1.13
CA VAL A 135 -9.85 0.15 -2.58
C VAL A 135 -10.06 -1.31 -3.00
N ASP A 136 -11.11 -1.60 -3.77
CA ASP A 136 -11.23 -2.89 -4.46
C ASP A 136 -10.26 -2.93 -5.65
N LEU A 137 -9.05 -3.41 -5.41
CA LEU A 137 -7.94 -3.46 -6.37
C LEU A 137 -8.22 -4.34 -7.60
N ARG A 138 -9.29 -5.14 -7.57
CA ARG A 138 -9.69 -6.02 -8.68
C ARG A 138 -10.60 -5.31 -9.69
N ARG A 139 -11.15 -4.16 -9.32
CA ARG A 139 -12.14 -3.41 -10.12
C ARG A 139 -11.73 -1.95 -10.30
N LEU A 140 -10.52 -1.75 -10.80
CA LEU A 140 -9.99 -0.42 -11.11
C LEU A 140 -10.45 0.02 -12.50
N THR A 141 -11.12 1.17 -12.59
CA THR A 141 -11.49 1.79 -13.88
C THR A 141 -10.64 3.02 -14.18
N PHE A 142 -10.42 3.86 -13.18
CA PHE A 142 -9.60 5.07 -13.28
C PHE A 142 -8.72 5.21 -12.05
N VAL A 143 -7.50 5.70 -12.26
CA VAL A 143 -6.53 5.98 -11.20
C VAL A 143 -5.88 7.35 -11.45
N LYS A 144 -5.27 7.90 -10.41
CA LYS A 144 -4.44 9.10 -10.48
C LYS A 144 -3.02 8.73 -10.08
N VAL A 145 -2.06 9.24 -10.83
CA VAL A 145 -0.63 9.16 -10.48
C VAL A 145 -0.26 10.46 -9.78
N LEU A 146 0.29 10.38 -8.58
CA LEU A 146 0.70 11.54 -7.81
C LEU A 146 2.16 11.86 -8.13
N GLN A 147 2.39 13.05 -8.66
CA GLN A 147 3.74 13.61 -8.70
C GLN A 147 4.08 14.11 -7.29
N TRP A 148 4.83 13.29 -6.55
CA TRP A 148 5.26 13.58 -5.20
C TRP A 148 6.79 13.56 -5.13
N SER A 149 7.34 14.59 -4.51
CA SER A 149 8.72 14.62 -4.04
C SER A 149 8.69 14.80 -2.53
N ALA A 150 9.28 13.87 -1.79
CA ALA A 150 9.59 14.13 -0.39
C ALA A 150 10.44 15.42 -0.35
N ARG A 151 10.08 16.38 0.51
CA ARG A 151 10.87 17.61 0.63
C ARG A 151 12.33 17.21 0.98
N PRO A 152 13.34 17.80 0.32
CA PRO A 152 14.73 17.54 0.61
C PRO A 152 15.10 17.94 2.05
#